data_AF-K9PQZ8-F1
#
_entry.id   AF-K9PQZ8-F1
#
_cell.length_a   1.000
_cell.length_b   1.000
_cell.length_c   1.000
_cell.angle_alpha   90.00
_cell.angle_beta   90.00
_cell.angle_gamma   90.00
#
_symmetry.space_group_name_H-M   'P 1'
#
loop_
_entity.id
_entity.type
_entity.pdbx_description
1 polymer ?
#
loop_
_entity_poly.entity_id
_entity_poly.type
_entity_poly.pdbx_seq_one_letter_code
_entity_poly.pdbx_strand_id
1 'polypeptide(L)'
;MPQNFERNFLEEVRKLKRKKRKHIAQKIGIILLIALIAIGFIYFWLQSNLFLKIGNMSISTKPLVLIIIGLLIILTVYIINNPSAKLRYQSFLSSLELLKTINYKYFIGFTLLIIALVYQANPFIIINPVNDFVTHLVYKPTPPVLNSPWPWTDHQKIHPIVVNMPSEVETSIKSVAEYIAKQESDPYLRIKALHDYVISRVTYDLEVLKTGIRPPQDAQTVFQTHKAVCEGYANLFMALGQNIGTKVVYIQGKIRQDLAPIELIPKVLRLLKSNYDWTLHAWNAVKVADNWQLVDTTWDDSDSNALGSSYSADYLMPPPQVMSMSHFPSHLNWQLLSIILDQNNFEKQPILTPQFFTENLLLISPTEYQTNVKNAAEILIKTPANYQKRIAAIFTKIKEVDSSIWDLPKDNQEERQQNFNKCQSQQNTQGKIHISCQFPEVGDYQVLVFSVGKNVSPIGQMKFHAL
;
A
#
# COMPACT_ATOMS: atom_id res chain seq x y z
N MET A 1 -37.59 -39.11 66.17
CA MET A 1 -37.26 -37.82 65.51
C MET A 1 -38.28 -37.58 64.40
N PRO A 2 -38.76 -36.35 64.19
CA PRO A 2 -39.69 -36.08 63.09
C PRO A 2 -38.98 -36.32 61.75
N GLN A 3 -39.58 -37.09 60.84
CA GLN A 3 -39.00 -37.46 59.52
C GLN A 3 -38.53 -36.25 58.68
N ASN A 4 -39.05 -35.05 58.97
CA ASN A 4 -38.65 -33.81 58.31
C ASN A 4 -37.28 -33.27 58.77
N PHE A 5 -36.83 -33.60 59.99
CA PHE A 5 -35.57 -33.09 60.50
C PHE A 5 -34.37 -33.77 59.84
N GLU A 6 -34.45 -35.10 59.65
CA GLU A 6 -33.38 -35.88 59.02
C GLU A 6 -33.24 -35.54 57.53
N ARG A 7 -34.37 -35.35 56.82
CA ARG A 7 -34.34 -34.88 55.42
C ARG A 7 -33.72 -33.49 55.30
N ASN A 8 -34.14 -32.52 56.12
CA ASN A 8 -33.60 -31.17 56.09
C ASN A 8 -32.10 -31.14 56.45
N PHE A 9 -31.68 -31.96 57.43
CA PHE A 9 -30.28 -32.09 57.80
C PHE A 9 -29.44 -32.70 56.66
N LEU A 10 -29.91 -33.80 56.04
CA LEU A 10 -29.22 -34.42 54.91
C LEU A 10 -29.16 -33.50 53.69
N GLU A 11 -30.18 -32.68 53.48
CA GLU A 11 -30.21 -31.70 52.38
C GLU A 11 -29.20 -30.56 52.60
N GLU A 12 -29.07 -30.06 53.83
CA GLU A 12 -28.04 -29.07 54.16
C GLU A 12 -26.62 -29.65 54.11
N VAL A 13 -26.42 -30.89 54.57
CA VAL A 13 -25.13 -31.58 54.42
C VAL A 13 -24.78 -31.76 52.93
N ARG A 14 -25.75 -32.06 52.07
CA ARG A 14 -25.55 -32.14 50.61
C ARG A 14 -25.24 -30.78 50.00
N LYS A 15 -25.92 -29.70 50.42
CA LYS A 15 -25.61 -28.32 49.99
C LYS A 15 -24.19 -27.91 50.38
N LEU A 16 -23.76 -28.20 51.61
CA LEU A 16 -22.41 -27.92 52.09
C LEU A 16 -21.35 -28.72 51.30
N LYS A 17 -21.60 -30.01 51.02
CA LYS A 17 -20.70 -30.82 50.17
C LYS A 17 -20.63 -30.30 48.73
N ARG A 18 -21.75 -29.87 48.14
CA ARG A 18 -21.78 -29.25 46.79
C ARG A 18 -21.04 -27.92 46.76
N LYS A 19 -21.21 -27.07 47.77
CA LYS A 19 -20.49 -25.79 47.91
C LYS A 19 -18.98 -26.00 48.05
N LYS A 20 -18.56 -26.98 48.85
CA LYS A 20 -17.14 -27.36 49.00
C LYS A 20 -16.53 -27.90 47.69
N ARG A 21 -17.24 -28.77 46.96
CA ARG A 21 -16.79 -29.28 45.64
C ARG A 21 -16.68 -28.18 44.59
N LYS A 22 -17.66 -27.25 44.53
CA LYS A 22 -17.61 -26.09 43.63
C LYS A 22 -16.39 -25.19 43.93
N HIS A 23 -16.08 -24.99 45.20
CA HIS A 23 -14.95 -24.17 45.61
C HIS A 23 -13.59 -24.84 45.31
N ILE A 24 -13.51 -26.17 45.44
CA ILE A 24 -12.31 -26.93 45.04
C ILE A 24 -12.12 -26.90 43.52
N ALA A 25 -13.18 -27.11 42.74
CA ALA A 25 -13.13 -27.03 41.28
C ALA A 25 -12.72 -25.64 40.78
N GLN A 26 -13.20 -24.57 41.41
CA GLN A 26 -12.78 -23.20 41.10
C GLN A 26 -11.29 -22.96 41.41
N LYS A 27 -10.77 -23.50 42.53
CA LYS A 27 -9.35 -23.40 42.85
C LYS A 27 -8.47 -24.16 41.85
N ILE A 28 -8.88 -25.36 41.45
CA ILE A 28 -8.16 -26.14 40.43
C ILE A 28 -8.19 -25.42 39.08
N GLY A 29 -9.33 -24.85 38.69
CA GLY A 29 -9.46 -24.07 37.45
C GLY A 29 -8.56 -22.83 37.42
N ILE A 30 -8.45 -22.10 38.54
CA ILE A 30 -7.54 -20.94 38.66
C ILE A 30 -6.08 -21.37 38.55
N ILE A 31 -5.70 -22.49 39.19
CA ILE A 31 -4.32 -23.01 39.12
C ILE A 31 -3.98 -23.43 37.68
N LEU A 32 -4.90 -24.11 36.98
CA LEU A 32 -4.72 -24.49 35.58
C LEU A 32 -4.65 -23.29 34.64
N LEU A 33 -5.43 -22.23 34.88
CA LEU A 33 -5.38 -21.00 34.11
C LEU A 33 -4.03 -20.28 34.27
N ILE A 34 -3.52 -20.20 35.50
CA ILE A 34 -2.20 -19.62 35.79
C ILE A 34 -1.10 -20.45 35.12
N ALA A 35 -1.20 -21.79 35.15
CA ALA A 35 -0.25 -22.67 34.48
C ALA A 35 -0.28 -22.48 32.95
N LEU A 36 -1.46 -22.36 32.34
CA LEU A 36 -1.60 -22.09 30.90
C LEU A 36 -1.03 -20.72 30.50
N ILE A 37 -1.25 -19.69 31.32
CA ILE A 37 -0.65 -18.36 31.10
C ILE A 37 0.87 -18.44 31.20
N ALA A 38 1.41 -19.13 32.21
CA ALA A 38 2.85 -19.32 32.37
C ALA A 38 3.47 -20.10 31.19
N ILE A 39 2.81 -21.15 30.70
CA ILE A 39 3.24 -21.91 29.52
C ILE A 39 3.22 -21.02 28.27
N GLY A 40 2.18 -20.18 28.09
CA GLY A 40 2.11 -19.21 26.99
C GLY A 40 3.24 -18.18 27.01
N PHE A 41 3.60 -17.68 28.20
CA PHE A 41 4.74 -16.78 28.37
C PHE A 41 6.08 -17.47 28.11
N ILE A 42 6.25 -18.71 28.54
CA ILE A 42 7.46 -19.51 28.26
C ILE A 42 7.59 -19.78 26.75
N TYR A 43 6.48 -20.13 26.09
CA TYR A 43 6.44 -20.34 24.63
C TYR A 43 6.80 -19.05 23.87
N PHE A 44 6.23 -17.91 24.28
CA PHE A 44 6.56 -16.61 23.69
C PHE A 44 8.01 -16.20 23.94
N TRP A 45 8.58 -16.53 25.11
CA TRP A 45 9.98 -16.27 25.45
C TRP A 45 10.98 -17.13 24.65
N LEU A 46 10.60 -18.36 24.30
CA LEU A 46 11.40 -19.27 23.47
C LEU A 46 11.34 -18.90 21.97
N GLN A 47 10.21 -18.38 21.48
CA GLN A 47 9.98 -18.07 20.06
C GLN A 47 10.34 -16.62 19.67
N SER A 48 10.30 -15.66 20.59
CA SER A 48 10.51 -14.24 20.26
C SER A 48 11.98 -13.81 20.39
N ASN A 49 12.62 -13.53 19.26
CA ASN A 49 13.78 -12.64 19.17
C ASN A 49 13.32 -11.25 18.71
N LEU A 50 12.28 -10.70 19.35
CA LEU A 50 11.85 -9.33 19.09
C LEU A 50 12.72 -8.36 19.89
N PHE A 51 13.23 -7.34 19.20
CA PHE A 51 13.89 -6.19 19.81
C PHE A 51 12.93 -5.01 19.73
N LEU A 52 12.56 -4.44 20.88
CA LEU A 52 11.86 -3.15 20.91
C LEU A 52 12.92 -2.06 20.71
N LYS A 53 12.86 -1.37 19.57
CA LYS A 53 13.66 -0.18 19.31
C LYS A 53 12.90 1.06 19.76
N ILE A 54 13.42 1.75 20.77
CA ILE A 54 12.95 3.07 21.21
C ILE A 54 14.13 4.02 21.01
N GLY A 55 14.08 4.84 19.96
CA GLY A 55 15.23 5.65 19.53
C GLY A 55 16.46 4.77 19.21
N ASN A 56 17.63 5.14 19.74
CA ASN A 56 18.89 4.39 19.55
C ASN A 56 19.08 3.22 20.53
N MET A 57 18.11 2.94 21.41
CA MET A 57 18.20 1.84 22.36
C MET A 57 17.44 0.61 21.86
N SER A 58 18.14 -0.51 21.72
CA SER A 58 17.53 -1.83 21.52
C SER A 58 17.38 -2.52 22.87
N ILE A 59 16.15 -2.60 23.37
CA ILE A 59 15.85 -3.36 24.59
C ILE A 59 15.34 -4.73 24.14
N SER A 60 16.03 -5.79 24.58
CA SER A 60 15.53 -7.16 24.41
C SER A 60 14.18 -7.29 25.12
N THR A 61 13.19 -7.91 24.49
CA THR A 61 11.88 -8.15 25.12
C THR A 61 11.97 -9.07 26.35
N LYS A 62 13.08 -9.80 26.52
CA LYS A 62 13.30 -10.78 27.60
C LYS A 62 13.32 -10.15 29.01
N PRO A 63 14.10 -9.09 29.31
CA PRO A 63 14.03 -8.42 30.61
C PRO A 63 12.67 -7.81 30.93
N LEU A 64 11.92 -7.31 29.93
CA LEU A 64 10.59 -6.73 30.15
C LEU A 64 9.56 -7.80 30.59
N VAL A 65 9.62 -8.98 29.95
CA VAL A 65 8.81 -10.14 30.36
C VAL A 65 9.22 -10.64 31.75
N LEU A 66 10.51 -10.66 32.09
CA LEU A 66 10.98 -11.04 33.43
C LEU A 66 10.50 -10.07 34.52
N ILE A 67 10.45 -8.76 34.24
CA ILE A 67 9.89 -7.75 35.16
C ILE A 67 8.40 -7.99 35.40
N ILE A 68 7.63 -8.29 34.34
CA ILE A 68 6.19 -8.58 34.45
C ILE A 68 5.94 -9.86 35.25
N ILE A 69 6.74 -10.92 35.01
CA ILE A 69 6.67 -12.16 35.78
C ILE A 69 7.04 -11.90 37.24
N GLY A 70 8.10 -11.11 37.50
CA GLY A 70 8.50 -10.71 38.85
C GLY A 70 7.39 -9.96 39.61
N LEU A 71 6.72 -9.01 38.95
CA LEU A 71 5.58 -8.29 39.52
C LEU A 71 4.39 -9.20 39.82
N LEU A 72 4.10 -10.17 38.94
CA LEU A 72 3.04 -11.16 39.16
C LEU A 72 3.35 -12.10 40.33
N ILE A 73 4.62 -12.49 40.50
CA ILE A 73 5.09 -13.30 41.64
C ILE A 73 5.01 -12.49 42.94
N ILE A 74 5.46 -11.24 42.94
CA ILE A 74 5.34 -10.35 44.11
C ILE A 74 3.87 -10.16 44.49
N LEU A 75 2.99 -9.97 43.51
CA LEU A 75 1.55 -9.83 43.72
C LEU A 75 0.93 -11.12 44.30
N THR A 76 1.34 -12.29 43.82
CA THR A 76 0.86 -13.57 44.36
C THR A 76 1.38 -13.83 45.78
N VAL A 77 2.66 -13.53 46.06
CA VAL A 77 3.22 -13.63 47.42
C VAL A 77 2.53 -12.65 48.38
N TYR A 78 2.23 -11.43 47.94
CA TYR A 78 1.47 -10.45 48.71
C TYR A 78 0.05 -10.94 49.04
N ILE A 79 -0.64 -11.58 48.08
CA ILE A 79 -1.97 -12.18 48.27
C ILE A 79 -1.93 -13.39 49.22
N ILE A 80 -0.84 -14.17 49.21
CA ILE A 80 -0.67 -15.33 50.09
C ILE A 80 -0.33 -14.91 51.53
N ASN A 81 0.50 -13.88 51.70
CA ASN A 81 1.00 -13.44 53.01
C ASN A 81 0.08 -12.43 53.75
N ASN A 82 -0.94 -11.88 53.09
CA ASN A 82 -1.97 -11.04 53.74
C ASN A 82 -3.33 -11.78 53.85
N PRO A 83 -3.56 -12.57 54.92
CA PRO A 83 -4.75 -13.40 55.06
C PRO A 83 -6.07 -12.62 55.30
N SER A 84 -6.00 -11.31 55.53
CA SER A 84 -7.18 -10.41 55.53
C SER A 84 -7.75 -10.17 54.12
N ALA A 85 -7.03 -10.52 53.06
CA ALA A 85 -7.54 -10.48 51.67
C ALA A 85 -8.47 -11.66 51.30
N LYS A 86 -8.64 -12.65 52.19
CA LYS A 86 -9.34 -13.92 51.89
C LYS A 86 -10.86 -13.88 52.09
N LEU A 87 -11.41 -12.83 52.71
CA LEU A 87 -12.84 -12.72 53.03
C LEU A 87 -13.67 -11.89 52.03
N ARG A 88 -13.08 -11.45 50.92
CA ARG A 88 -13.79 -10.69 49.87
C ARG A 88 -13.84 -11.38 48.51
N TYR A 89 -13.70 -12.71 48.47
CA TYR A 89 -13.66 -13.48 47.22
C TYR A 89 -15.05 -13.86 46.66
N GLN A 90 -16.14 -13.61 47.39
CA GLN A 90 -17.50 -13.83 46.87
C GLN A 90 -18.11 -12.61 46.16
N SER A 91 -17.42 -11.46 46.12
CA SER A 91 -17.86 -10.27 45.36
C SER A 91 -17.01 -9.97 44.12
N PHE A 92 -16.19 -10.91 43.65
CA PHE A 92 -15.44 -10.73 42.40
C PHE A 92 -16.31 -10.84 41.13
N LEU A 93 -17.59 -11.20 41.27
CA LEU A 93 -18.58 -11.03 40.18
C LEU A 93 -19.28 -9.66 40.22
N SER A 94 -18.95 -8.79 41.18
CA SER A 94 -19.35 -7.38 41.19
C SER A 94 -18.19 -6.41 40.93
N SER A 95 -17.01 -6.90 40.53
CA SER A 95 -15.83 -6.08 40.25
C SER A 95 -15.82 -5.44 38.85
N LEU A 96 -16.94 -5.47 38.12
CA LEU A 96 -17.24 -4.46 37.10
C LEU A 96 -17.48 -3.06 37.71
N GLU A 97 -17.53 -2.93 39.05
CA GLU A 97 -17.60 -1.63 39.73
C GLU A 97 -16.25 -1.04 40.15
N LEU A 98 -15.13 -1.76 40.04
CA LEU A 98 -13.80 -1.17 40.33
C LEU A 98 -13.30 -0.24 39.20
N LEU A 99 -13.93 -0.34 38.02
CA LEU A 99 -13.81 0.66 36.96
C LEU A 99 -14.65 1.92 37.24
N LYS A 100 -15.56 1.92 38.24
CA LYS A 100 -16.29 3.12 38.66
C LYS A 100 -15.55 3.97 39.70
N THR A 101 -14.50 3.45 40.35
CA THR A 101 -13.77 4.16 41.43
C THR A 101 -12.50 4.88 40.97
N ILE A 102 -11.99 4.58 39.77
CA ILE A 102 -11.05 5.50 39.12
C ILE A 102 -11.90 6.62 38.55
N ASN A 103 -11.86 7.79 39.19
CA ASN A 103 -12.56 8.97 38.67
C ASN A 103 -12.12 9.12 37.20
N TYR A 104 -13.07 9.11 36.28
CA TYR A 104 -12.84 9.20 34.83
C TYR A 104 -11.87 10.34 34.47
N LYS A 105 -11.86 11.42 35.28
CA LYS A 105 -10.91 12.54 35.21
C LYS A 105 -9.43 12.15 35.42
N TYR A 106 -9.11 11.19 36.29
CA TYR A 106 -7.73 10.74 36.53
C TYR A 106 -7.24 9.79 35.44
N PHE A 107 -8.10 8.89 34.94
CA PHE A 107 -7.74 8.05 33.80
C PHE A 107 -7.45 8.92 32.58
N ILE A 108 -8.34 9.86 32.25
CA ILE A 108 -8.08 10.85 31.20
C ILE A 108 -6.84 11.68 31.50
N GLY A 109 -6.66 12.13 32.74
CA GLY A 109 -5.48 12.90 33.13
C GLY A 109 -4.18 12.17 32.85
N PHE A 110 -4.09 10.89 33.22
CA PHE A 110 -2.91 10.05 32.93
C PHE A 110 -2.75 9.76 31.44
N THR A 111 -3.84 9.50 30.71
CA THR A 111 -3.78 9.32 29.25
C THR A 111 -3.31 10.59 28.54
N LEU A 112 -3.85 11.77 28.93
CA LEU A 112 -3.44 13.07 28.39
C LEU A 112 -2.00 13.42 28.77
N LEU A 113 -1.55 13.07 29.98
CA LEU A 113 -0.17 13.25 30.41
C LEU A 113 0.79 12.39 29.57
N ILE A 114 0.45 11.12 29.32
CA ILE A 114 1.25 10.23 28.46
C ILE A 114 1.28 10.78 27.02
N ILE A 115 0.14 11.22 26.48
CA ILE A 115 0.06 11.87 25.17
C ILE A 115 0.94 13.14 25.14
N ALA A 116 0.88 13.99 26.16
CA ALA A 116 1.70 15.20 26.23
C ALA A 116 3.20 14.90 26.32
N LEU A 117 3.60 13.89 27.09
CA LEU A 117 5.00 13.45 27.20
C LEU A 117 5.51 12.84 25.88
N VAL A 118 4.68 12.05 25.20
CA VAL A 118 5.02 11.50 23.88
C VAL A 118 5.11 12.62 22.84
N TYR A 119 4.20 13.60 22.86
CA TYR A 119 4.25 14.78 22.00
C TYR A 119 5.50 15.62 22.22
N GLN A 120 5.89 15.84 23.48
CA GLN A 120 7.05 16.64 23.83
C GLN A 120 8.37 15.94 23.49
N ALA A 121 8.40 14.60 23.60
CA ALA A 121 9.56 13.79 23.22
C ALA A 121 9.75 13.71 21.70
N ASN A 122 8.66 13.56 20.94
CA ASN A 122 8.67 13.61 19.49
C ASN A 122 7.26 13.92 18.95
N PRO A 123 6.99 15.16 18.51
CA PRO A 123 5.67 15.56 18.02
C PRO A 123 5.17 14.70 16.86
N PHE A 124 6.09 14.17 16.02
CA PHE A 124 5.74 13.35 14.86
C PHE A 124 5.08 12.02 15.23
N ILE A 125 5.32 11.47 16.43
CA ILE A 125 4.73 10.19 16.89
C ILE A 125 3.21 10.30 17.04
N ILE A 126 2.69 11.49 17.34
CA ILE A 126 1.25 11.72 17.52
C ILE A 126 0.66 12.42 16.30
N ILE A 127 1.36 13.42 15.76
CA ILE A 127 0.85 14.26 14.67
C ILE A 127 0.62 13.42 13.41
N ASN A 128 1.55 12.56 12.99
CA ASN A 128 1.39 11.80 11.76
C ASN A 128 0.26 10.77 11.84
N PRO A 129 0.20 9.84 12.81
CA PRO A 129 -0.89 8.86 12.85
C PRO A 129 -2.26 9.50 13.15
N VAL A 130 -2.33 10.60 13.93
CA VAL A 130 -3.62 11.29 14.17
C VAL A 130 -4.04 12.11 12.97
N ASN A 131 -3.13 12.85 12.31
CA ASN A 131 -3.47 13.54 11.06
C ASN A 131 -3.80 12.53 9.97
N ASP A 132 -3.07 11.43 9.83
CA ASP A 132 -3.34 10.37 8.86
C ASP A 132 -4.68 9.69 9.17
N PHE A 133 -5.00 9.42 10.45
CA PHE A 133 -6.28 8.85 10.86
C PHE A 133 -7.47 9.81 10.64
N VAL A 134 -7.34 11.08 11.02
CA VAL A 134 -8.37 12.11 10.83
C VAL A 134 -8.51 12.46 9.34
N THR A 135 -7.42 12.49 8.57
CA THR A 135 -7.50 12.65 7.12
C THR A 135 -8.04 11.41 6.42
N HIS A 136 -7.79 10.19 6.93
CA HIS A 136 -8.41 8.96 6.41
C HIS A 136 -9.91 8.88 6.69
N LEU A 137 -10.36 9.29 7.88
CA LEU A 137 -11.75 9.11 8.31
C LEU A 137 -12.67 10.29 8.00
N VAL A 138 -12.14 11.52 7.94
CA VAL A 138 -12.97 12.75 7.91
C VAL A 138 -12.61 13.68 6.76
N TYR A 139 -11.37 13.65 6.27
CA TYR A 139 -10.96 14.56 5.20
C TYR A 139 -11.38 14.04 3.83
N LYS A 140 -12.26 14.79 3.18
CA LYS A 140 -12.58 14.61 1.76
C LYS A 140 -11.68 15.55 0.96
N PRO A 141 -10.57 15.08 0.37
CA PRO A 141 -9.79 15.94 -0.53
C PRO A 141 -10.67 16.38 -1.70
N THR A 142 -10.51 17.63 -2.11
CA THR A 142 -11.20 18.16 -3.29
C THR A 142 -10.36 17.89 -4.54
N PRO A 143 -10.99 17.62 -5.68
CA PRO A 143 -10.31 17.62 -6.98
C PRO A 143 -9.49 18.90 -7.18
N PRO A 144 -8.31 18.83 -7.84
CA PRO A 144 -7.54 20.02 -8.21
C PRO A 144 -8.36 20.93 -9.13
N VAL A 145 -8.30 22.23 -8.86
CA VAL A 145 -8.98 23.28 -9.66
C VAL A 145 -7.98 23.97 -10.58
N LEU A 146 -6.71 24.04 -10.17
CA LEU A 146 -5.63 24.55 -11.02
C LEU A 146 -5.06 23.45 -11.90
N ASN A 147 -4.77 23.82 -13.15
CA ASN A 147 -4.04 22.95 -14.07
C ASN A 147 -2.64 22.68 -13.51
N SER A 148 -2.30 21.41 -13.40
CA SER A 148 -0.94 20.95 -13.18
C SER A 148 -0.02 21.46 -14.30
N PRO A 149 1.29 21.66 -14.05
CA PRO A 149 2.30 21.86 -15.10
C PRO A 149 2.47 20.63 -16.02
N TRP A 150 1.75 19.54 -15.76
CA TRP A 150 1.73 18.34 -16.59
C TRP A 150 1.03 18.58 -17.94
N PRO A 151 1.58 18.07 -19.07
CA PRO A 151 2.85 17.37 -19.15
C PRO A 151 4.03 18.32 -19.01
N TRP A 152 5.04 17.91 -18.24
CA TRP A 152 6.23 18.73 -18.02
C TRP A 152 6.98 18.98 -19.34
N THR A 153 7.29 20.22 -19.66
CA THR A 153 8.01 20.56 -20.90
C THR A 153 9.45 20.03 -20.90
N ASP A 154 10.06 19.89 -19.73
CA ASP A 154 11.39 19.27 -19.53
C ASP A 154 11.27 17.89 -18.87
N HIS A 155 10.25 17.10 -19.27
CA HIS A 155 9.98 15.74 -18.76
C HIS A 155 11.08 14.71 -19.07
N GLN A 156 12.20 15.11 -19.67
CA GLN A 156 13.33 14.24 -20.02
C GLN A 156 14.60 14.59 -19.22
N LYS A 157 14.54 15.55 -18.30
CA LYS A 157 15.69 15.96 -17.49
C LYS A 157 15.36 16.06 -16.01
N ILE A 158 16.26 15.49 -15.22
CA ILE A 158 16.33 15.67 -13.77
C ILE A 158 16.53 17.15 -13.47
N HIS A 159 15.85 17.65 -12.43
CA HIS A 159 15.94 19.02 -11.97
C HIS A 159 17.40 19.46 -11.74
N PRO A 160 17.85 20.63 -12.24
CA PRO A 160 19.25 21.05 -12.14
C PRO A 160 19.81 21.07 -10.71
N ILE A 161 18.98 21.40 -9.72
CA ILE A 161 19.37 21.38 -8.29
C ILE A 161 19.73 19.97 -7.82
N VAL A 162 19.04 18.94 -8.30
CA VAL A 162 19.30 17.53 -7.94
C VAL A 162 20.54 17.01 -8.67
N VAL A 163 20.72 17.40 -9.94
CA VAL A 163 21.92 17.04 -10.72
C VAL A 163 23.18 17.61 -10.06
N ASN A 164 23.14 18.85 -9.60
CA ASN A 164 24.29 19.55 -9.03
C ASN A 164 24.32 19.50 -7.49
N MET A 165 23.57 18.58 -6.87
CA MET A 165 23.54 18.45 -5.41
C MET A 165 24.89 17.95 -4.88
N PRO A 166 25.54 18.69 -3.96
CA PRO A 166 26.79 18.22 -3.33
C PRO A 166 26.54 17.00 -2.45
N SER A 167 27.45 16.03 -2.44
CA SER A 167 27.31 14.82 -1.64
C SER A 167 27.29 15.10 -0.13
N GLU A 168 27.86 16.22 0.31
CA GLU A 168 27.85 16.66 1.71
C GLU A 168 26.43 17.06 2.19
N VAL A 169 25.51 17.33 1.26
CA VAL A 169 24.10 17.60 1.57
C VAL A 169 23.32 16.32 1.80
N GLU A 170 23.67 15.22 1.13
CA GLU A 170 22.98 13.92 1.17
C GLU A 170 23.23 13.12 2.47
N THR A 171 23.29 13.81 3.62
CA THR A 171 23.55 13.20 4.94
C THR A 171 22.29 12.74 5.66
N SER A 172 21.14 13.35 5.37
CA SER A 172 19.84 13.00 5.93
C SER A 172 18.72 13.48 5.03
N ILE A 173 17.54 12.85 5.14
CA ILE A 173 16.31 13.25 4.44
C ILE A 173 16.01 14.74 4.67
N LYS A 174 16.17 15.21 5.91
CA LYS A 174 15.96 16.61 6.28
C LYS A 174 16.92 17.55 5.54
N SER A 175 18.21 17.23 5.54
CA SER A 175 19.25 18.04 4.87
C SER A 175 18.98 18.20 3.37
N VAL A 176 18.63 17.10 2.69
CA VAL A 176 18.27 17.11 1.27
C VAL A 176 17.03 17.96 1.01
N ALA A 177 15.97 17.76 1.81
CA ALA A 177 14.73 18.50 1.63
C ALA A 177 14.93 20.01 1.85
N GLU A 178 15.61 20.41 2.93
CA GLU A 178 15.91 21.81 3.24
C GLU A 178 16.80 22.46 2.17
N TYR A 179 17.79 21.72 1.63
CA TYR A 179 18.62 22.20 0.52
C TYR A 179 17.77 22.49 -0.73
N ILE A 180 16.90 21.55 -1.13
CA ILE A 180 16.01 21.73 -2.28
C ILE A 180 15.08 22.93 -2.04
N ALA A 181 14.46 23.04 -0.87
CA ALA A 181 13.53 24.14 -0.56
C ALA A 181 14.20 25.51 -0.50
N LYS A 182 15.46 25.58 -0.10
CA LYS A 182 16.24 26.82 -0.08
C LYS A 182 16.62 27.29 -1.48
N GLN A 183 16.89 26.37 -2.40
CA GLN A 183 17.39 26.67 -3.73
C GLN A 183 16.26 26.82 -4.77
N GLU A 184 15.12 26.15 -4.57
CA GLU A 184 13.96 26.25 -5.46
C GLU A 184 12.82 27.02 -4.81
N SER A 185 12.51 28.18 -5.39
CA SER A 185 11.45 29.08 -4.90
C SER A 185 10.08 28.71 -5.45
N ASP A 186 10.00 28.20 -6.67
CA ASP A 186 8.76 27.81 -7.30
C ASP A 186 8.22 26.52 -6.65
N PRO A 187 6.97 26.52 -6.15
CA PRO A 187 6.44 25.38 -5.41
C PRO A 187 6.28 24.12 -6.28
N TYR A 188 5.98 24.25 -7.57
CA TYR A 188 5.87 23.11 -8.48
C TYR A 188 7.24 22.55 -8.82
N LEU A 189 8.21 23.40 -9.16
CA LEU A 189 9.60 22.97 -9.42
C LEU A 189 10.24 22.37 -8.18
N ARG A 190 9.90 22.86 -6.97
CA ARG A 190 10.38 22.27 -5.72
C ARG A 190 9.91 20.84 -5.56
N ILE A 191 8.64 20.55 -5.85
CA ILE A 191 8.14 19.16 -5.81
C ILE A 191 8.75 18.32 -6.93
N LYS A 192 8.95 18.88 -8.13
CA LYS A 192 9.71 18.21 -9.19
C LYS A 192 11.11 17.84 -8.69
N ALA A 193 11.82 18.73 -8.00
CA ALA A 193 13.13 18.41 -7.44
C ALA A 193 13.07 17.32 -6.36
N LEU A 194 12.04 17.29 -5.49
CA LEU A 194 11.87 16.19 -4.54
C LEU A 194 11.60 14.84 -5.24
N HIS A 195 10.72 14.84 -6.25
CA HIS A 195 10.43 13.69 -7.09
C HIS A 195 11.70 13.18 -7.77
N ASP A 196 12.41 14.07 -8.46
CA ASP A 196 13.61 13.78 -9.23
C ASP A 196 14.75 13.27 -8.34
N TYR A 197 14.83 13.72 -7.08
CA TYR A 197 15.75 13.17 -6.11
C TYR A 197 15.44 11.68 -5.84
N VAL A 198 14.18 11.34 -5.55
CA VAL A 198 13.78 9.95 -5.27
C VAL A 198 14.11 9.04 -6.45
N ILE A 199 13.64 9.39 -7.65
CA ILE A 199 13.80 8.51 -8.82
C ILE A 199 15.23 8.42 -9.35
N SER A 200 16.11 9.34 -8.96
CA SER A 200 17.54 9.27 -9.34
C SER A 200 18.44 8.63 -8.28
N ARG A 201 17.96 8.48 -7.04
CA ARG A 201 18.74 7.90 -5.93
C ARG A 201 18.23 6.53 -5.49
N VAL A 202 17.02 6.14 -5.85
CA VAL A 202 16.44 4.85 -5.45
C VAL A 202 16.33 3.96 -6.67
N THR A 203 16.69 2.68 -6.52
CA THR A 203 16.52 1.65 -7.54
C THR A 203 15.46 0.63 -7.11
N TYR A 204 14.61 0.24 -8.06
CA TYR A 204 13.50 -0.66 -7.77
C TYR A 204 14.00 -2.06 -7.43
N ASP A 205 13.53 -2.61 -6.30
CA ASP A 205 13.93 -3.91 -5.80
C ASP A 205 13.18 -5.05 -6.49
N LEU A 206 13.53 -5.32 -7.75
CA LEU A 206 12.99 -6.43 -8.52
C LEU A 206 13.23 -7.81 -7.84
N GLU A 207 14.26 -7.94 -7.01
CA GLU A 207 14.56 -9.19 -6.31
C GLU A 207 13.51 -9.51 -5.24
N VAL A 208 12.78 -8.52 -4.72
CA VAL A 208 11.63 -8.76 -3.84
C VAL A 208 10.53 -9.53 -4.58
N LEU A 209 10.31 -9.25 -5.87
CA LEU A 209 9.33 -9.99 -6.68
C LEU A 209 9.76 -11.44 -6.92
N LYS A 210 11.06 -11.70 -7.01
CA LYS A 210 11.64 -13.03 -7.27
C LYS A 210 11.83 -13.90 -6.04
N THR A 211 12.14 -13.28 -4.90
CA THR A 211 12.46 -13.99 -3.64
C THR A 211 11.31 -13.95 -2.64
N GLY A 212 10.44 -12.94 -2.75
CA GLY A 212 9.39 -12.66 -1.77
C GLY A 212 9.91 -12.14 -0.42
N ILE A 213 11.22 -11.95 -0.26
CA ILE A 213 11.86 -11.38 0.93
C ILE A 213 11.82 -9.87 0.78
N ARG A 214 11.19 -9.19 1.74
CA ARG A 214 10.96 -7.75 1.68
C ARG A 214 11.74 -7.02 2.79
N PRO A 215 12.77 -6.24 2.45
CA PRO A 215 13.44 -5.34 3.40
C PRO A 215 12.50 -4.27 3.94
N PRO A 216 12.83 -3.60 5.06
CA PRO A 216 12.04 -2.47 5.56
C PRO A 216 11.89 -1.38 4.48
N GLN A 217 10.69 -0.79 4.40
CA GLN A 217 10.31 0.20 3.39
C GLN A 217 10.05 1.58 4.00
N ASP A 218 10.51 1.81 5.24
CA ASP A 218 10.46 3.13 5.84
C ASP A 218 11.46 4.08 5.16
N ALA A 219 11.15 5.38 5.16
CA ALA A 219 11.92 6.39 4.45
C ALA A 219 13.42 6.40 4.83
N GLN A 220 13.75 6.15 6.10
CA GLN A 220 15.13 6.19 6.58
C GLN A 220 15.93 5.00 6.04
N THR A 221 15.34 3.80 6.05
CA THR A 221 15.97 2.61 5.44
C THR A 221 16.18 2.85 3.95
N VAL A 222 15.16 3.31 3.22
CA VAL A 222 15.23 3.53 1.76
C VAL A 222 16.28 4.59 1.41
N PHE A 223 16.36 5.69 2.17
CA PHE A 223 17.37 6.72 2.02
C PHE A 223 18.80 6.17 2.17
N GLN A 224 19.01 5.20 3.07
CA GLN A 224 20.34 4.62 3.32
C GLN A 224 20.69 3.51 2.33
N THR A 225 19.71 2.71 1.92
CA THR A 225 19.93 1.54 1.06
C THR A 225 19.84 1.86 -0.42
N HIS A 226 19.25 3.00 -0.80
CA HIS A 226 18.99 3.39 -2.18
C HIS A 226 18.15 2.35 -2.95
N LYS A 227 17.35 1.56 -2.24
CA LYS A 227 16.66 0.39 -2.80
C LYS A 227 15.31 0.15 -2.13
N ALA A 228 14.25 0.03 -2.92
CA ALA A 228 12.87 -0.07 -2.42
C ALA A 228 11.90 -0.71 -3.43
N VAL A 229 10.71 -1.07 -2.96
CA VAL A 229 9.51 -1.23 -3.82
C VAL A 229 8.58 -0.03 -3.65
N CYS A 230 7.42 -0.02 -4.30
CA CYS A 230 6.50 1.13 -4.35
C CYS A 230 6.23 1.84 -3.00
N GLU A 231 6.02 1.07 -1.93
CA GLU A 231 5.87 1.62 -0.58
C GLU A 231 7.05 2.49 -0.14
N GLY A 232 8.29 2.06 -0.40
CA GLY A 232 9.48 2.77 0.04
C GLY A 232 9.75 4.04 -0.77
N TYR A 233 9.46 4.02 -2.07
CA TYR A 233 9.45 5.22 -2.90
C TYR A 233 8.47 6.26 -2.36
N ALA A 234 7.22 5.83 -2.14
CA ALA A 234 6.16 6.72 -1.65
C ALA A 234 6.45 7.26 -0.24
N ASN A 235 7.07 6.46 0.63
CA ASN A 235 7.49 6.89 1.96
C ASN A 235 8.65 7.90 1.91
N LEU A 236 9.65 7.69 1.05
CA LEU A 236 10.77 8.63 0.92
C LEU A 236 10.31 9.98 0.36
N PHE A 237 9.49 9.98 -0.69
CA PHE A 237 8.92 11.20 -1.26
C PHE A 237 8.09 11.97 -0.22
N MET A 238 7.24 11.26 0.53
CA MET A 238 6.47 11.84 1.62
C MET A 238 7.36 12.45 2.70
N ALA A 239 8.40 11.73 3.15
CA ALA A 239 9.30 12.20 4.19
C ALA A 239 10.08 13.45 3.76
N LEU A 240 10.53 13.52 2.50
CA LEU A 240 11.18 14.70 1.94
C LEU A 240 10.23 15.92 1.98
N GLY A 241 9.00 15.76 1.47
CA GLY A 241 8.02 16.85 1.48
C GLY A 241 7.65 17.33 2.90
N GLN A 242 7.46 16.41 3.84
CA GLN A 242 7.12 16.74 5.22
C GLN A 242 8.22 17.54 5.93
N ASN A 243 9.50 17.29 5.64
CA ASN A 243 10.63 18.02 6.24
C ASN A 243 10.69 19.50 5.83
N ILE A 244 9.97 19.90 4.78
CA ILE A 244 9.86 21.31 4.33
C ILE A 244 8.44 21.86 4.48
N GLY A 245 7.62 21.22 5.33
CA GLY A 245 6.25 21.65 5.63
C GLY A 245 5.25 21.43 4.49
N THR A 246 5.61 20.68 3.44
CA THR A 246 4.67 20.31 2.38
C THR A 246 3.77 19.19 2.84
N LYS A 247 2.46 19.33 2.61
CA LYS A 247 1.50 18.26 2.89
C LYS A 247 1.61 17.19 1.80
N VAL A 248 2.12 16.02 2.17
CA VAL A 248 2.16 14.84 1.32
C VAL A 248 1.43 13.71 2.04
N VAL A 249 0.59 13.00 1.30
CA VAL A 249 -0.19 11.85 1.78
C VAL A 249 0.29 10.60 1.06
N TYR A 250 0.50 9.54 1.84
CA TYR A 250 0.69 8.19 1.32
C TYR A 250 -0.66 7.60 0.91
N ILE A 251 -0.75 7.11 -0.33
CA ILE A 251 -1.95 6.48 -0.87
C ILE A 251 -1.64 5.01 -1.12
N GLN A 252 -2.39 4.14 -0.45
CA GLN A 252 -2.43 2.71 -0.76
C GLN A 252 -3.58 2.41 -1.71
N GLY A 253 -3.36 1.50 -2.65
CA GLY A 253 -4.41 1.03 -3.54
C GLY A 253 -3.97 -0.15 -4.39
N LYS A 254 -4.52 -0.18 -5.60
CA LYS A 254 -4.24 -1.19 -6.62
C LYS A 254 -3.94 -0.52 -7.95
N ILE A 255 -3.22 -1.23 -8.80
CA ILE A 255 -3.11 -0.90 -10.23
C ILE A 255 -4.04 -1.78 -11.06
N ARG A 256 -4.24 -1.45 -12.34
CA ARG A 256 -4.96 -2.32 -13.29
C ARG A 256 -4.38 -3.72 -13.28
N GLN A 257 -5.26 -4.72 -13.29
CA GLN A 257 -4.85 -6.13 -13.24
C GLN A 257 -3.89 -6.50 -14.38
N ASP A 258 -4.11 -5.94 -15.57
CA ASP A 258 -3.27 -6.18 -16.74
C ASP A 258 -1.87 -5.55 -16.67
N LEU A 259 -1.66 -4.62 -15.74
CA LEU A 259 -0.37 -3.97 -15.48
C LEU A 259 0.38 -4.62 -14.31
N ALA A 260 -0.21 -5.63 -13.66
CA ALA A 260 0.47 -6.36 -12.59
C ALA A 260 1.69 -7.13 -13.16
N PRO A 261 2.84 -7.11 -12.47
CA PRO A 261 4.09 -7.72 -12.95
C PRO A 261 4.09 -9.25 -12.76
N ILE A 262 3.00 -9.93 -13.12
CA ILE A 262 2.77 -11.36 -12.90
C ILE A 262 3.83 -12.22 -13.58
N GLU A 263 4.35 -11.78 -14.72
CA GLU A 263 5.37 -12.48 -15.50
C GLU A 263 6.76 -12.44 -14.84
N LEU A 264 7.05 -11.42 -14.03
CA LEU A 264 8.32 -11.30 -13.30
C LEU A 264 8.38 -12.17 -12.05
N ILE A 265 7.25 -12.76 -11.64
CA ILE A 265 7.12 -13.52 -10.40
C ILE A 265 7.21 -15.02 -10.70
N PRO A 266 8.16 -15.75 -10.08
CA PRO A 266 8.30 -17.19 -10.26
C PRO A 266 7.00 -17.95 -10.01
N LYS A 267 6.65 -18.92 -10.88
CA LYS A 267 5.44 -19.75 -10.77
C LYS A 267 5.30 -20.36 -9.36
N VAL A 268 6.39 -20.85 -8.78
CA VAL A 268 6.40 -21.41 -7.42
C VAL A 268 5.96 -20.40 -6.37
N LEU A 269 6.42 -19.14 -6.45
CA LEU A 269 5.99 -18.10 -5.52
C LEU A 269 4.53 -17.70 -5.74
N ARG A 270 4.06 -17.65 -6.98
CA ARG A 270 2.63 -17.40 -7.28
C ARG A 270 1.74 -18.48 -6.67
N LEU A 271 2.17 -19.74 -6.69
CA LEU A 271 1.43 -20.85 -6.08
C LEU A 271 1.47 -20.81 -4.55
N LEU A 272 2.64 -20.52 -3.96
CA LEU A 272 2.79 -20.42 -2.50
C LEU A 272 2.08 -19.19 -1.91
N LYS A 273 1.98 -18.10 -2.70
CA LYS A 273 1.29 -16.86 -2.34
C LYS A 273 0.03 -16.67 -3.19
N SER A 274 -0.77 -17.72 -3.36
CA SER A 274 -1.98 -17.69 -4.21
C SER A 274 -3.02 -16.64 -3.78
N ASN A 275 -3.06 -16.29 -2.50
CA ASN A 275 -3.94 -15.26 -1.95
C ASN A 275 -3.35 -13.84 -1.97
N TYR A 276 -2.11 -13.68 -2.44
CA TYR A 276 -1.48 -12.37 -2.52
C TYR A 276 -2.01 -11.62 -3.74
N ASP A 277 -2.42 -10.39 -3.51
CA ASP A 277 -2.89 -9.51 -4.57
C ASP A 277 -1.70 -8.76 -5.20
N TRP A 278 -1.30 -9.22 -6.38
CA TRP A 278 -0.18 -8.66 -7.14
C TRP A 278 -0.47 -7.29 -7.78
N THR A 279 -1.71 -6.81 -7.65
CA THR A 279 -2.09 -5.46 -8.07
C THR A 279 -1.82 -4.42 -6.99
N LEU A 280 -1.48 -4.81 -5.76
CA LEU A 280 -1.24 -3.87 -4.67
C LEU A 280 -0.12 -2.90 -5.02
N HIS A 281 -0.40 -1.61 -4.83
CA HIS A 281 0.52 -0.53 -5.16
C HIS A 281 0.39 0.64 -4.17
N ALA A 282 1.41 1.51 -4.17
CA ALA A 282 1.47 2.68 -3.31
C ALA A 282 2.08 3.87 -4.05
N TRP A 283 1.49 5.04 -3.84
CA TRP A 283 1.90 6.31 -4.45
C TRP A 283 1.55 7.47 -3.49
N ASN A 284 1.64 8.72 -3.95
CA ASN A 284 1.36 9.89 -3.13
C ASN A 284 0.34 10.86 -3.72
N ALA A 285 -0.25 11.67 -2.84
CA ALA A 285 -0.79 12.98 -3.20
C ALA A 285 -0.01 14.07 -2.48
N VAL A 286 0.27 15.18 -3.16
CA VAL A 286 1.01 16.32 -2.64
C VAL A 286 0.20 17.60 -2.82
N LYS A 287 0.17 18.44 -1.79
CA LYS A 287 -0.53 19.72 -1.85
C LYS A 287 0.42 20.82 -2.36
N VAL A 288 0.13 21.37 -3.53
CA VAL A 288 0.91 22.45 -4.17
C VAL A 288 -0.03 23.61 -4.49
N ALA A 289 0.31 24.83 -4.05
CA ALA A 289 -0.54 26.01 -4.22
C ALA A 289 -2.02 25.74 -3.82
N ASP A 290 -2.21 25.11 -2.65
CA ASP A 290 -3.50 24.67 -2.11
C ASP A 290 -4.31 23.65 -2.92
N ASN A 291 -3.73 23.05 -3.97
CA ASN A 291 -4.35 22.01 -4.78
C ASN A 291 -3.66 20.65 -4.56
N TRP A 292 -4.44 19.58 -4.49
CA TRP A 292 -3.90 18.22 -4.42
C TRP A 292 -3.50 17.74 -5.80
N GLN A 293 -2.27 17.25 -5.92
CA GLN A 293 -1.69 16.67 -7.14
C GLN A 293 -1.27 15.23 -6.85
N LEU A 294 -1.43 14.32 -7.81
CA LEU A 294 -1.04 12.91 -7.66
C LEU A 294 0.42 12.74 -8.10
N VAL A 295 1.18 11.88 -7.42
CA VAL A 295 2.58 11.61 -7.77
C VAL A 295 2.86 10.12 -7.59
N ASP A 296 3.46 9.48 -8.59
CA ASP A 296 4.00 8.13 -8.47
C ASP A 296 5.47 8.08 -8.92
N THR A 297 6.36 8.23 -7.94
CA THR A 297 7.80 8.13 -8.15
C THR A 297 8.25 6.73 -8.58
N THR A 298 7.49 5.68 -8.33
CA THR A 298 7.90 4.32 -8.71
C THR A 298 7.71 4.08 -10.19
N TRP A 299 6.63 4.60 -10.77
CA TRP A 299 6.36 4.45 -12.21
C TRP A 299 7.13 5.46 -13.08
N ASP A 300 7.68 6.50 -12.47
CA ASP A 300 8.65 7.41 -13.10
C ASP A 300 10.12 6.99 -12.86
N ASP A 301 10.38 5.92 -12.10
CA ASP A 301 11.71 5.32 -12.01
C ASP A 301 12.04 4.57 -13.30
N SER A 302 12.93 5.17 -14.07
CA SER A 302 13.49 4.55 -15.28
C SER A 302 14.54 3.53 -14.87
N ASP A 303 14.10 2.29 -14.66
CA ASP A 303 14.90 1.13 -14.24
C ASP A 303 16.34 1.18 -14.79
N SER A 304 17.33 1.32 -13.90
CA SER A 304 18.75 1.56 -14.22
C SER A 304 19.44 0.39 -14.95
N ASN A 305 18.76 -0.75 -15.09
CA ASN A 305 19.24 -1.95 -15.76
C ASN A 305 18.78 -2.12 -17.21
N ALA A 306 17.86 -1.26 -17.70
CA ALA A 306 17.48 -1.26 -19.11
C ALA A 306 18.37 -0.30 -19.89
N LEU A 307 19.22 -0.83 -20.77
CA LEU A 307 20.02 -0.05 -21.72
C LEU A 307 19.15 1.01 -22.42
N GLY A 308 19.36 2.29 -22.11
CA GLY A 308 18.67 3.42 -22.71
C GLY A 308 17.48 3.99 -21.93
N SER A 309 17.28 3.64 -20.66
CA SER A 309 16.24 4.24 -19.83
C SER A 309 16.52 5.74 -19.59
N SER A 310 15.62 6.60 -20.05
CA SER A 310 15.65 8.04 -19.81
C SER A 310 14.67 8.36 -18.69
N TYR A 311 15.05 9.30 -17.83
CA TYR A 311 14.17 9.97 -16.87
C TYR A 311 12.74 10.17 -17.41
N SER A 312 11.74 9.90 -16.57
CA SER A 312 10.33 10.13 -16.83
C SER A 312 9.72 11.07 -15.78
N ALA A 313 8.71 11.83 -16.19
CA ALA A 313 7.85 12.63 -15.32
C ALA A 313 6.37 12.45 -15.71
N ASP A 314 6.04 11.29 -16.27
CA ASP A 314 4.72 10.92 -16.76
C ASP A 314 3.71 10.83 -15.62
N TYR A 315 4.17 10.43 -14.43
CA TYR A 315 3.38 10.30 -13.21
C TYR A 315 3.71 11.37 -12.15
N LEU A 316 4.43 12.43 -12.52
CA LEU A 316 4.60 13.63 -11.71
C LEU A 316 3.48 14.64 -11.96
N MET A 317 2.48 14.65 -11.08
CA MET A 317 1.30 15.52 -11.15
C MET A 317 0.42 15.35 -12.41
N PRO A 318 0.17 14.12 -12.92
CA PRO A 318 -0.80 13.95 -13.99
C PRO A 318 -2.20 14.38 -13.53
N PRO A 319 -3.08 14.81 -14.45
CA PRO A 319 -4.48 15.01 -14.14
C PRO A 319 -5.09 13.75 -13.52
N PRO A 320 -6.02 13.88 -12.56
CA PRO A 320 -6.71 12.74 -11.94
C PRO A 320 -7.27 11.71 -12.93
N GLN A 321 -7.78 12.16 -14.07
CA GLN A 321 -8.33 11.31 -15.15
C GLN A 321 -7.27 10.44 -15.83
N VAL A 322 -6.02 10.90 -15.86
CA VAL A 322 -4.89 10.14 -16.40
C VAL A 322 -4.46 9.10 -15.37
N MET A 323 -4.29 9.52 -14.11
CA MET A 323 -3.91 8.62 -13.01
C MET A 323 -4.95 7.50 -12.81
N SER A 324 -6.24 7.81 -12.97
CA SER A 324 -7.34 6.84 -12.81
C SER A 324 -7.40 5.77 -13.91
N MET A 325 -6.63 5.89 -14.99
CA MET A 325 -6.54 4.84 -16.00
C MET A 325 -5.82 3.59 -15.47
N SER A 326 -4.90 3.81 -14.53
CA SER A 326 -4.01 2.79 -14.00
C SER A 326 -4.11 2.58 -12.50
N HIS A 327 -4.41 3.60 -11.70
CA HIS A 327 -4.35 3.56 -10.23
C HIS A 327 -5.72 3.71 -9.57
N PHE A 328 -6.04 2.78 -8.68
CA PHE A 328 -7.28 2.72 -7.93
C PHE A 328 -7.02 2.74 -6.40
N PRO A 329 -7.26 3.86 -5.71
CA PRO A 329 -6.95 3.98 -4.29
C PRO A 329 -7.94 3.20 -3.42
N SER A 330 -7.46 2.62 -2.32
CA SER A 330 -8.30 1.97 -1.31
C SER A 330 -9.34 2.93 -0.71
N HIS A 331 -9.02 4.22 -0.66
CA HIS A 331 -9.91 5.30 -0.26
C HIS A 331 -10.31 6.13 -1.48
N LEU A 332 -11.56 5.95 -1.93
CA LEU A 332 -12.02 6.44 -3.23
C LEU A 332 -11.90 7.96 -3.45
N ASN A 333 -11.95 8.78 -2.38
CA ASN A 333 -11.78 10.23 -2.51
C ASN A 333 -10.39 10.62 -3.03
N TRP A 334 -9.37 9.78 -2.83
CA TRP A 334 -8.01 10.01 -3.34
C TRP A 334 -7.88 9.78 -4.85
N GLN A 335 -8.97 9.41 -5.55
CA GLN A 335 -9.00 9.50 -7.01
C GLN A 335 -8.92 10.95 -7.47
N LEU A 336 -9.35 11.91 -6.63
CA LEU A 336 -9.43 13.34 -6.96
C LEU A 336 -10.25 13.65 -8.22
N LEU A 337 -11.14 12.74 -8.61
CA LEU A 337 -12.08 12.93 -9.71
C LEU A 337 -13.32 13.69 -9.23
N SER A 338 -13.92 14.46 -10.14
CA SER A 338 -15.23 15.09 -9.90
C SER A 338 -16.35 14.04 -9.78
N ILE A 339 -16.24 12.95 -10.55
CA ILE A 339 -17.09 11.76 -10.47
C ILE A 339 -16.21 10.60 -10.04
N ILE A 340 -16.39 10.16 -8.80
CA ILE A 340 -15.64 9.05 -8.22
C ILE A 340 -16.05 7.74 -8.91
N LEU A 341 -15.06 6.95 -9.33
CA LEU A 341 -15.25 5.64 -9.93
C LEU A 341 -15.28 4.56 -8.85
N ASP A 342 -16.18 3.60 -8.99
CA ASP A 342 -16.07 2.34 -8.25
C ASP A 342 -15.15 1.36 -9.00
N GLN A 343 -14.85 0.21 -8.37
CA GLN A 343 -13.97 -0.81 -8.96
C GLN A 343 -14.47 -1.27 -10.35
N ASN A 344 -15.79 -1.45 -10.51
CA ASN A 344 -16.36 -1.96 -11.74
C ASN A 344 -16.20 -0.96 -12.90
N ASN A 345 -16.47 0.32 -12.66
CA ASN A 345 -16.29 1.36 -13.68
C ASN A 345 -14.80 1.64 -13.95
N PHE A 346 -13.93 1.45 -12.96
CA PHE A 346 -12.48 1.51 -13.15
C PHE A 346 -11.97 0.40 -14.09
N GLU A 347 -12.35 -0.86 -13.85
CA GLU A 347 -11.87 -1.99 -14.67
C GLU A 347 -12.45 -2.00 -16.10
N LYS A 348 -13.63 -1.40 -16.29
CA LYS A 348 -14.27 -1.29 -17.60
C LYS A 348 -13.64 -0.24 -18.51
N GLN A 349 -12.75 0.61 -18.02
CA GLN A 349 -12.11 1.63 -18.86
C GLN A 349 -11.03 1.02 -19.75
N PRO A 350 -10.93 1.44 -21.03
CA PRO A 350 -9.75 1.16 -21.85
C PRO A 350 -8.47 1.56 -21.11
N ILE A 351 -7.40 0.77 -21.26
CA ILE A 351 -6.10 1.12 -20.68
C ILE A 351 -5.43 2.10 -21.62
N LEU A 352 -5.25 3.34 -21.19
CA LEU A 352 -4.56 4.40 -21.92
C LEU A 352 -3.36 4.88 -21.10
N THR A 353 -2.20 5.02 -21.73
CA THR A 353 -0.97 5.46 -21.03
C THR A 353 -0.92 6.99 -20.94
N PRO A 354 -0.10 7.57 -20.04
CA PRO A 354 0.15 9.02 -20.00
C PRO A 354 0.48 9.60 -21.39
N GLN A 355 1.29 8.88 -22.19
CA GLN A 355 1.67 9.28 -23.55
C GLN A 355 0.46 9.52 -24.48
N PHE A 356 -0.63 8.78 -24.32
CA PHE A 356 -1.85 9.01 -25.09
C PHE A 356 -2.42 10.42 -24.87
N PHE A 357 -2.43 10.85 -23.61
CA PHE A 357 -2.97 12.13 -23.20
C PHE A 357 -2.00 13.28 -23.51
N THR A 358 -0.68 13.09 -23.34
CA THR A 358 0.31 14.12 -23.71
C THR A 358 0.31 14.43 -25.21
N GLU A 359 -0.06 13.45 -26.04
CA GLU A 359 -0.24 13.60 -27.48
C GLU A 359 -1.60 14.21 -27.89
N ASN A 360 -2.45 14.58 -26.92
CA ASN A 360 -3.79 15.13 -27.14
C ASN A 360 -4.68 14.21 -28.00
N LEU A 361 -4.55 12.90 -27.82
CA LEU A 361 -5.38 11.91 -28.50
C LEU A 361 -6.72 11.76 -27.76
N LEU A 362 -7.76 11.41 -28.52
CA LEU A 362 -9.07 11.09 -27.96
C LEU A 362 -9.56 9.76 -28.54
N LEU A 363 -9.83 8.80 -27.65
CA LEU A 363 -10.40 7.52 -28.02
C LEU A 363 -11.91 7.70 -28.25
N ILE A 364 -12.38 7.45 -29.48
CA ILE A 364 -13.80 7.48 -29.84
C ILE A 364 -14.42 6.10 -29.63
N SER A 365 -13.72 5.04 -30.03
CA SER A 365 -14.15 3.65 -29.82
C SER A 365 -12.94 2.72 -29.75
N PRO A 366 -13.00 1.62 -28.98
CA PRO A 366 -14.09 1.23 -28.07
C PRO A 366 -14.16 2.13 -26.83
N THR A 367 -15.33 2.17 -26.17
CA THR A 367 -15.51 2.91 -24.90
C THR A 367 -15.34 2.00 -23.67
N GLU A 368 -15.27 0.69 -23.88
CA GLU A 368 -15.06 -0.31 -22.83
C GLU A 368 -13.76 -1.06 -23.05
N TYR A 369 -13.18 -1.57 -21.97
CA TYR A 369 -11.93 -2.32 -21.99
C TYR A 369 -12.03 -3.61 -22.81
N GLN A 370 -13.15 -4.33 -22.68
CA GLN A 370 -13.43 -5.56 -23.42
C GLN A 370 -14.68 -5.39 -24.28
N THR A 371 -14.56 -5.57 -25.59
CA THR A 371 -15.68 -5.43 -26.54
C THR A 371 -15.89 -6.72 -27.33
N ASN A 372 -17.15 -7.15 -27.48
CA ASN A 372 -17.49 -8.29 -28.34
C ASN A 372 -17.53 -7.85 -29.81
N VAL A 373 -16.90 -8.63 -30.69
CA VAL A 373 -16.86 -8.38 -32.13
C VAL A 373 -17.10 -9.68 -32.89
N LYS A 374 -17.50 -9.58 -34.16
CA LYS A 374 -17.65 -10.78 -35.02
C LYS A 374 -16.27 -11.34 -35.36
N ASN A 375 -15.53 -10.63 -36.21
CA ASN A 375 -14.21 -11.06 -36.69
C ASN A 375 -13.18 -9.92 -36.75
N ALA A 376 -13.58 -8.68 -36.44
CA ALA A 376 -12.70 -7.53 -36.55
C ALA A 376 -12.92 -6.54 -35.40
N ALA A 377 -11.84 -6.11 -34.76
CA ALA A 377 -11.85 -4.97 -33.86
C ALA A 377 -11.64 -3.67 -34.62
N GLU A 378 -12.48 -2.67 -34.34
CA GLU A 378 -12.38 -1.32 -34.90
C GLU A 378 -12.08 -0.31 -33.79
N ILE A 379 -10.93 0.33 -33.89
CA ILE A 379 -10.47 1.35 -32.94
C ILE A 379 -10.42 2.68 -33.68
N LEU A 380 -11.11 3.68 -33.15
CA LEU A 380 -11.18 5.01 -33.73
C LEU A 380 -10.58 6.03 -32.76
N ILE A 381 -9.49 6.67 -33.18
CA ILE A 381 -8.77 7.68 -32.39
C ILE A 381 -8.84 9.01 -33.14
N LYS A 382 -9.28 10.07 -32.47
CA LYS A 382 -9.18 11.44 -32.98
C LYS A 382 -7.83 12.02 -32.62
N THR A 383 -7.20 12.68 -33.59
CA THR A 383 -5.90 13.33 -33.45
C THR A 383 -6.05 14.85 -33.53
N PRO A 384 -5.09 15.63 -33.01
CA PRO A 384 -5.05 17.07 -33.24
C PRO A 384 -4.73 17.39 -34.72
N ALA A 385 -5.11 18.59 -35.17
CA ALA A 385 -5.05 18.97 -36.60
C ALA A 385 -3.67 18.83 -37.26
N ASN A 386 -2.58 18.94 -36.48
CA ASN A 386 -1.19 18.87 -36.95
C ASN A 386 -0.43 17.65 -36.41
N TYR A 387 -1.13 16.55 -36.13
CA TYR A 387 -0.51 15.34 -35.61
C TYR A 387 0.40 14.67 -36.66
N GLN A 388 1.70 14.56 -36.36
CA GLN A 388 2.73 14.07 -37.29
C GLN A 388 3.13 12.61 -37.09
N LYS A 389 2.78 12.01 -35.94
CA LYS A 389 3.17 10.64 -35.62
C LYS A 389 2.21 9.65 -36.28
N ARG A 390 2.69 8.44 -36.55
CA ARG A 390 1.83 7.34 -37.02
C ARG A 390 1.30 6.56 -35.83
N ILE A 391 0.01 6.21 -35.81
CA ILE A 391 -0.51 5.24 -34.84
C ILE A 391 -0.52 3.85 -35.49
N ALA A 392 0.08 2.89 -34.81
CA ALA A 392 0.11 1.49 -35.22
C ALA A 392 -0.48 0.62 -34.11
N ALA A 393 -1.01 -0.55 -34.48
CA ALA A 393 -1.48 -1.51 -33.50
C ALA A 393 -1.06 -2.93 -33.91
N ILE A 394 -0.85 -3.76 -32.89
CA ILE A 394 -0.62 -5.19 -33.03
C ILE A 394 -1.58 -5.93 -32.11
N PHE A 395 -1.86 -7.18 -32.41
CA PHE A 395 -2.72 -8.01 -31.58
C PHE A 395 -2.15 -9.42 -31.39
N THR A 396 -2.54 -10.04 -30.28
CA THR A 396 -2.20 -11.42 -29.94
C THR A 396 -3.43 -12.11 -29.33
N LYS A 397 -3.57 -13.42 -29.56
CA LYS A 397 -4.62 -14.23 -28.92
C LYS A 397 -4.22 -14.54 -27.49
N ILE A 398 -5.10 -14.27 -26.55
CA ILE A 398 -4.91 -14.59 -25.13
C ILE A 398 -5.06 -16.11 -25.00
N LYS A 399 -3.96 -16.80 -24.70
CA LYS A 399 -4.02 -18.23 -24.36
C LYS A 399 -4.49 -18.35 -22.92
N GLU A 400 -5.56 -19.10 -22.67
CA GLU A 400 -5.90 -19.52 -21.32
C GLU A 400 -4.66 -20.21 -20.71
N VAL A 401 -4.21 -19.71 -19.56
CA VAL A 401 -3.10 -20.35 -18.86
C VAL A 401 -3.64 -21.67 -18.31
N ASP A 402 -3.40 -22.75 -19.05
CA ASP A 402 -3.74 -24.10 -18.62
C ASP A 402 -3.08 -24.37 -17.26
N SER A 403 -3.89 -24.34 -16.19
CA SER A 403 -3.45 -24.63 -14.84
C SER A 403 -3.50 -26.15 -14.62
N SER A 404 -2.66 -26.89 -15.34
CA SER A 404 -2.37 -28.28 -14.99
C SER A 404 -1.45 -28.31 -13.76
N ILE A 405 -1.95 -28.90 -12.68
CA ILE A 405 -1.28 -29.08 -11.38
C ILE A 405 -0.03 -29.99 -11.49
N TRP A 406 0.13 -30.75 -12.58
CA TRP A 406 1.16 -31.77 -12.73
C TRP A 406 2.32 -31.43 -13.68
N ASP A 407 2.32 -30.23 -14.25
CA ASP A 407 3.47 -29.76 -15.03
C ASP A 407 4.57 -29.28 -14.08
N LEU A 408 5.44 -30.23 -13.70
CA LEU A 408 6.76 -29.97 -13.13
C LEU A 408 7.48 -28.90 -13.96
N PRO A 409 8.31 -28.03 -13.34
CA PRO A 409 9.08 -27.06 -14.10
C PRO A 409 10.09 -27.84 -14.95
N LYS A 410 9.76 -28.05 -16.23
CA LYS A 410 10.78 -28.33 -17.22
C LYS A 410 11.56 -27.03 -17.37
N ASP A 411 12.87 -27.11 -17.15
CA ASP A 411 13.84 -26.03 -17.27
C ASP A 411 14.06 -25.62 -18.74
N ASN A 412 13.00 -25.62 -19.53
CA ASN A 412 13.01 -25.11 -20.88
C ASN A 412 12.62 -23.63 -20.79
N GLN A 413 13.64 -22.78 -20.88
CA GLN A 413 13.51 -21.44 -21.46
C GLN A 413 13.10 -21.58 -22.94
N GLU A 414 11.96 -22.19 -23.22
CA GLU A 414 11.28 -21.98 -24.48
C GLU A 414 10.68 -20.59 -24.38
N GLU A 415 11.40 -19.62 -24.96
CA GLU A 415 10.85 -18.32 -25.35
C GLU A 415 9.45 -18.57 -25.90
N ARG A 416 8.41 -18.16 -25.16
CA ARG A 416 7.07 -18.09 -25.71
C ARG A 416 7.12 -17.06 -26.83
N GLN A 417 7.39 -17.49 -28.06
CA GLN A 417 7.21 -16.66 -29.25
C GLN A 417 5.72 -16.30 -29.32
N GLN A 418 5.38 -15.16 -28.72
CA GLN A 418 4.08 -14.55 -28.87
C GLN A 418 4.02 -14.03 -30.30
N ASN A 419 3.24 -14.70 -31.15
CA ASN A 419 3.04 -14.28 -32.53
C ASN A 419 2.13 -13.05 -32.55
N PHE A 420 2.74 -11.86 -32.65
CA PHE A 420 2.02 -10.60 -32.82
C PHE A 420 1.64 -10.40 -34.29
N ASN A 421 0.35 -10.16 -34.54
CA ASN A 421 -0.17 -9.81 -35.85
C ASN A 421 -0.40 -8.30 -35.95
N LYS A 422 -0.20 -7.73 -37.14
CA LYS A 422 -0.37 -6.28 -37.36
C LYS A 422 -1.84 -5.96 -37.66
N CYS A 423 -2.33 -4.86 -37.10
CA CYS A 423 -3.59 -4.26 -37.52
C CYS A 423 -3.38 -3.31 -38.71
N GLN A 424 -4.42 -3.09 -39.50
CA GLN A 424 -4.44 -2.08 -40.54
C GLN A 424 -4.77 -0.73 -39.91
N SER A 425 -3.93 0.30 -40.15
CA SER A 425 -4.14 1.65 -39.64
C SER A 425 -4.24 2.62 -40.82
N GLN A 426 -5.35 3.34 -40.91
CA GLN A 426 -5.64 4.30 -41.97
C GLN A 426 -5.99 5.65 -41.35
N GLN A 427 -5.39 6.72 -41.88
CA GLN A 427 -5.72 8.08 -41.48
C GLN A 427 -6.81 8.62 -42.40
N ASN A 428 -7.89 9.09 -41.80
CA ASN A 428 -9.05 9.64 -42.47
C ASN A 428 -8.82 11.15 -42.71
N THR A 429 -9.45 11.72 -43.75
CA THR A 429 -9.38 13.15 -44.10
C THR A 429 -9.91 14.13 -43.03
N GLN A 430 -10.46 13.63 -41.91
CA GLN A 430 -11.06 14.42 -40.82
C GLN A 430 -10.26 14.40 -39.50
N GLY A 431 -8.96 14.08 -39.53
CA GLY A 431 -8.15 14.03 -38.29
C GLY A 431 -8.57 12.88 -37.36
N LYS A 432 -8.95 11.76 -37.95
CA LYS A 432 -9.24 10.51 -37.25
C LYS A 432 -8.32 9.43 -37.81
N ILE A 433 -7.93 8.50 -36.95
CA ILE A 433 -7.20 7.29 -37.32
C ILE A 433 -8.11 6.11 -37.02
N HIS A 434 -8.35 5.32 -38.05
CA HIS A 434 -9.13 4.10 -38.00
C HIS A 434 -8.19 2.90 -38.04
N ILE A 435 -8.28 2.04 -37.02
CA ILE A 435 -7.45 0.85 -36.87
C ILE A 435 -8.37 -0.37 -36.89
N SER A 436 -8.17 -1.25 -37.87
CA SER A 436 -8.90 -2.51 -38.01
C SER A 436 -7.97 -3.70 -37.74
N CYS A 437 -8.31 -4.54 -36.77
CA CYS A 437 -7.59 -5.77 -36.44
C CYS A 437 -8.47 -6.98 -36.79
N GLN A 438 -8.09 -7.76 -37.80
CA GLN A 438 -8.83 -8.95 -38.24
C GLN A 438 -8.39 -10.17 -37.43
N PHE A 439 -9.32 -10.78 -36.69
CA PHE A 439 -9.05 -11.94 -35.85
C PHE A 439 -9.25 -13.25 -36.63
N PRO A 440 -8.26 -14.16 -36.65
CA PRO A 440 -8.32 -15.36 -37.48
C PRO A 440 -9.30 -16.42 -36.98
N GLU A 441 -9.61 -16.43 -35.69
CA GLU A 441 -10.45 -17.44 -35.03
C GLU A 441 -11.20 -16.85 -33.82
N VAL A 442 -12.20 -17.57 -33.32
CA VAL A 442 -12.95 -17.23 -32.10
C VAL A 442 -12.02 -17.21 -30.88
N GLY A 443 -12.29 -16.31 -29.95
CA GLY A 443 -11.60 -16.22 -28.65
C GLY A 443 -11.24 -14.79 -28.24
N ASP A 444 -10.49 -14.69 -27.15
CA ASP A 444 -10.07 -13.42 -26.59
C ASP A 444 -8.75 -12.94 -27.19
N TYR A 445 -8.71 -11.67 -27.57
CA TYR A 445 -7.55 -11.01 -28.15
C TYR A 445 -7.19 -9.76 -27.36
N GLN A 446 -5.89 -9.53 -27.24
CA GLN A 446 -5.34 -8.28 -26.72
C GLN A 446 -4.79 -7.47 -27.89
N VAL A 447 -5.20 -6.21 -27.99
CA VAL A 447 -4.69 -5.24 -28.96
C VAL A 447 -3.86 -4.20 -28.23
N LEU A 448 -2.61 -4.04 -28.66
CA LEU A 448 -1.68 -3.02 -28.18
C LEU A 448 -1.54 -1.92 -29.23
N VAL A 449 -1.70 -0.67 -28.81
CA VAL A 449 -1.66 0.51 -29.66
C VAL A 449 -0.43 1.34 -29.33
N PHE A 450 0.27 1.81 -30.36
CA PHE A 450 1.54 2.53 -30.26
C PHE A 450 1.51 3.82 -31.06
N SER A 451 2.13 4.86 -30.51
CA SER A 451 2.52 6.05 -31.26
C SER A 451 3.94 5.87 -31.78
N VAL A 452 4.12 6.05 -33.09
CA VAL A 452 5.36 5.81 -33.81
C VAL A 452 5.87 7.15 -34.35
N GLY A 453 6.90 7.68 -33.69
CA GLY A 453 7.65 8.86 -34.11
C GLY A 453 9.15 8.56 -34.17
N LYS A 454 9.96 9.39 -33.51
CA LYS A 454 11.40 9.10 -33.29
C LYS A 454 11.59 7.84 -32.44
N ASN A 455 10.75 7.71 -31.41
CA ASN A 455 10.64 6.54 -30.55
C ASN A 455 9.27 5.88 -30.78
N VAL A 456 9.17 4.60 -30.45
CA VAL A 456 7.91 3.86 -30.42
C VAL A 456 7.43 3.85 -28.96
N SER A 457 6.26 4.42 -28.71
CA SER A 457 5.71 4.52 -27.35
C SER A 457 4.36 3.80 -27.28
N PRO A 458 4.13 2.93 -26.29
CA PRO A 458 2.81 2.36 -26.05
C PRO A 458 1.84 3.47 -25.62
N ILE A 459 0.68 3.54 -26.25
CA ILE A 459 -0.36 4.53 -25.97
C ILE A 459 -1.67 3.92 -25.47
N GLY A 460 -1.89 2.62 -25.68
CA GLY A 460 -3.06 1.96 -25.10
C GLY A 460 -3.11 0.46 -25.29
N GLN A 461 -4.00 -0.16 -24.53
CA GLN A 461 -4.28 -1.58 -24.54
C GLN A 461 -5.79 -1.82 -24.40
N MET A 462 -6.32 -2.74 -25.22
CA MET A 462 -7.73 -3.11 -25.27
C MET A 462 -7.88 -4.62 -25.43
N LYS A 463 -9.01 -5.15 -24.96
CA LYS A 463 -9.41 -6.54 -25.15
C LYS A 463 -10.60 -6.64 -26.08
N PHE A 464 -10.63 -7.70 -26.87
CA PHE A 464 -11.75 -8.01 -27.74
C PHE A 464 -12.06 -9.48 -27.68
N HIS A 465 -13.35 -9.81 -27.64
CA HIS A 465 -13.83 -11.18 -27.74
C HIS A 465 -14.40 -11.39 -29.14
N ALA A 466 -13.74 -12.21 -29.96
CA ALA A 466 -14.20 -12.57 -31.29
C ALA A 466 -15.18 -13.75 -31.19
N LEU A 467 -16.40 -13.57 -31.72
CA LEU A 467 -17.55 -14.48 -31.62
C LEU A 467 -17.63 -15.52 -32.74
#